data_AF-A0A1A0HGM6-F1
#
_entry.id   AF-A0A1A0HGM6-F1
#
_cell.length_a   1.000
_cell.length_b   1.000
_cell.length_c   1.000
_cell.angle_alpha   90.00
_cell.angle_beta   90.00
_cell.angle_gamma   90.00
#
_symmetry.space_group_name_H-M   'P 1'
#
loop_
_entity.id
_entity.type
_entity.pdbx_description
1 polymer ?
#
loop_
_entity_poly.entity_id
_entity_poly.type
_entity_poly.pdbx_seq_one_letter_code
_entity_poly.pdbx_strand_id
1 'polypeptide(L)'
;MAEPIADIPMEDEVEDLELSKKIWLLPGSSEDGTAASFQIVDEDHTLGNALRYMIMKNPEVEFCGYSIPHPSENKMNVRIQTYGNITATEAFHQGLDNLKEMCTQIEETFQEKLDAGDFSVVEP
;
A
#
# COMPACT_ATOMS: atom_id res chain seq x y z
N MET A 1 2.53 -5.92 -59.50
CA MET A 1 1.65 -5.00 -58.77
C MET A 1 1.29 -5.71 -57.48
N ALA A 2 1.96 -5.36 -56.38
CA ALA A 2 1.66 -5.91 -55.07
C ALA A 2 0.58 -5.03 -54.45
N GLU A 3 -0.54 -5.62 -54.06
CA GLU A 3 -1.60 -4.90 -53.38
C GLU A 3 -1.14 -4.48 -51.98
N PRO A 4 -1.53 -3.28 -51.50
CA PRO A 4 -1.16 -2.83 -50.17
C PRO A 4 -1.85 -3.69 -49.11
N ILE A 5 -1.06 -4.27 -48.22
CA ILE A 5 -1.52 -4.85 -46.96
C ILE A 5 -2.25 -3.76 -46.16
N ALA A 6 -3.54 -3.96 -45.91
CA ALA A 6 -4.31 -3.09 -45.02
C ALA A 6 -3.70 -3.19 -43.62
N ASP A 7 -3.36 -2.05 -43.03
CA ASP A 7 -3.02 -1.94 -41.61
C ASP A 7 -4.14 -2.61 -40.80
N ILE A 8 -3.79 -3.69 -40.10
CA ILE A 8 -4.63 -4.27 -39.07
C ILE A 8 -4.60 -3.22 -37.95
N PRO A 9 -5.75 -2.64 -37.57
CA PRO A 9 -5.78 -1.70 -36.46
C PRO A 9 -5.24 -2.41 -35.22
N MET A 10 -4.10 -1.96 -34.70
CA MET A 10 -3.62 -2.38 -33.39
C MET A 10 -4.70 -1.97 -32.40
N GLU A 11 -5.37 -2.98 -31.86
CA GLU A 11 -6.30 -2.89 -30.76
C GLU A 11 -5.75 -1.94 -29.69
N ASP A 12 -6.42 -0.79 -29.50
CA ASP A 12 -6.61 -0.23 -28.15
C ASP A 12 -7.51 -1.21 -27.38
N GLU A 13 -7.07 -2.47 -27.24
CA GLU A 13 -7.46 -3.32 -26.14
C GLU A 13 -6.75 -2.72 -24.93
N VAL A 14 -7.42 -1.74 -24.33
CA VAL A 14 -7.40 -1.63 -22.88
C VAL A 14 -7.91 -2.97 -22.37
N GLU A 15 -7.03 -3.97 -22.32
CA GLU A 15 -7.26 -5.17 -21.54
C GLU A 15 -7.54 -4.65 -20.14
N ASP A 16 -8.83 -4.71 -19.78
CA ASP A 16 -9.32 -4.89 -18.42
C ASP A 16 -8.55 -6.10 -17.87
N LEU A 17 -7.29 -5.87 -17.50
CA LEU A 17 -6.60 -6.65 -16.50
C LEU A 17 -7.51 -6.50 -15.31
N GLU A 18 -8.40 -7.48 -15.11
CA GLU A 18 -9.06 -7.71 -13.84
C GLU A 18 -7.99 -7.46 -12.78
N LEU A 19 -8.06 -6.30 -12.12
CA LEU A 19 -7.11 -5.87 -11.10
C LEU A 19 -7.09 -7.02 -10.11
N SER A 20 -6.06 -7.87 -10.23
CA SER A 20 -5.96 -9.08 -9.44
C SER A 20 -6.13 -8.65 -8.00
N LYS A 21 -7.13 -9.23 -7.33
CA LYS A 21 -7.57 -8.76 -6.03
C LYS A 21 -6.36 -8.71 -5.08
N LYS A 22 -5.84 -7.51 -4.83
CA LYS A 22 -4.57 -7.27 -4.12
C LYS A 22 -4.69 -7.57 -2.63
N ILE A 23 -5.87 -7.34 -2.07
CA ILE A 23 -6.16 -7.45 -0.64
C ILE A 23 -7.28 -8.47 -0.41
N TRP A 24 -7.01 -9.40 0.50
CA TRP A 24 -7.94 -10.44 0.93
C TRP A 24 -8.20 -10.31 2.42
N LEU A 25 -9.47 -10.42 2.83
CA LEU A 25 -9.81 -10.54 4.25
C LEU A 25 -9.71 -12.01 4.65
N LEU A 26 -8.86 -12.31 5.63
CA LEU A 26 -8.67 -13.66 6.13
C LEU A 26 -9.76 -14.03 7.16
N PRO A 27 -10.13 -15.33 7.25
CA PRO A 27 -11.04 -15.80 8.28
C PRO A 27 -10.43 -15.60 9.67
N GLY A 28 -11.23 -15.12 10.63
CA GLY A 28 -10.76 -14.73 11.97
C GLY A 28 -10.95 -13.25 12.31
N SER A 29 -11.72 -12.52 11.50
CA SER A 29 -12.25 -11.21 11.89
C SER A 29 -13.31 -11.38 12.98
N SER A 30 -13.29 -10.49 13.98
CA SER A 30 -14.34 -10.46 15.01
C SER A 30 -15.69 -10.11 14.38
N GLU A 31 -16.78 -10.66 14.90
CA GLU A 31 -18.14 -10.32 14.44
C GLU A 31 -18.43 -8.82 14.59
N ASP A 32 -17.86 -8.20 15.62
CA ASP A 32 -17.94 -6.75 15.88
C ASP A 32 -17.02 -5.90 14.99
N GLY A 33 -16.19 -6.50 14.13
CA GLY A 33 -15.27 -5.78 13.24
C GLY A 33 -14.08 -5.09 13.91
N THR A 34 -13.91 -5.23 15.23
CA THR A 34 -12.82 -4.64 16.02
C THR A 34 -11.46 -5.28 15.77
N ALA A 35 -11.44 -6.52 15.30
CA ALA A 35 -10.23 -7.24 14.95
C ALA A 35 -10.38 -7.85 13.56
N ALA A 36 -9.40 -7.66 12.69
CA ALA A 36 -9.39 -8.23 11.34
C ALA A 36 -7.98 -8.60 10.90
N SER A 37 -7.89 -9.62 10.04
CA SER A 37 -6.65 -10.04 9.39
C SER A 37 -6.78 -9.79 7.89
N PHE A 38 -5.84 -9.04 7.33
CA PHE A 38 -5.75 -8.77 5.90
C PHE A 38 -4.55 -9.50 5.31
N GLN A 39 -4.68 -10.00 4.10
CA GLN A 39 -3.61 -10.57 3.31
C GLN A 39 -3.39 -9.71 2.06
N ILE A 40 -2.17 -9.24 1.87
CA ILE A 40 -1.76 -8.42 0.74
C ILE A 40 -0.81 -9.25 -0.13
N VAL A 41 -1.14 -9.38 -1.40
CA VAL A 41 -0.37 -10.15 -2.38
C VAL A 41 0.70 -9.25 -3.00
N ASP A 42 1.88 -9.80 -3.32
CA ASP A 42 3.00 -9.07 -3.94
C ASP A 42 3.42 -7.81 -3.15
N GLU A 43 3.45 -7.92 -1.81
CA GLU A 43 3.98 -6.91 -0.91
C GLU A 43 4.82 -7.58 0.18
N ASP A 44 5.79 -6.85 0.71
CA ASP A 44 6.78 -7.36 1.66
C ASP A 44 6.99 -6.42 2.86
N HIS A 45 8.15 -6.53 3.51
CA HIS A 45 8.52 -5.71 4.66
C HIS A 45 8.52 -4.20 4.37
N THR A 46 8.66 -3.78 3.11
CA THR A 46 8.69 -2.37 2.72
C THR A 46 7.36 -1.71 3.07
N LEU A 47 6.26 -2.19 2.48
CA LEU A 47 4.92 -1.71 2.81
C LEU A 47 4.51 -2.13 4.23
N GLY A 48 4.82 -3.36 4.63
CA GLY A 48 4.39 -3.91 5.92
C GLY A 48 4.89 -3.12 7.12
N ASN A 49 6.18 -2.80 7.16
CA ASN A 49 6.77 -2.07 8.28
C ASN A 49 6.28 -0.62 8.32
N ALA A 50 6.20 0.04 7.17
CA ALA A 50 5.72 1.41 7.07
C ALA A 50 4.25 1.50 7.53
N LEU A 51 3.39 0.63 7.02
CA LEU A 51 1.97 0.61 7.36
C LEU A 51 1.75 0.25 8.83
N ARG A 52 2.47 -0.74 9.35
CA ARG A 52 2.43 -1.08 10.78
C ARG A 52 2.76 0.13 11.64
N TYR A 53 3.82 0.87 11.30
CA TYR A 53 4.23 2.04 12.07
C TYR A 53 3.16 3.12 12.06
N MET A 54 2.56 3.41 10.89
CA MET A 54 1.52 4.42 10.76
C MET A 54 0.24 4.05 11.52
N ILE A 55 -0.22 2.79 11.38
CA ILE A 55 -1.43 2.33 12.08
C ILE A 55 -1.24 2.33 13.60
N MET A 56 -0.06 1.93 14.10
CA MET A 56 0.25 1.98 15.54
C MET A 56 0.31 3.39 16.14
N LYS A 57 0.36 4.45 15.32
CA LYS A 57 0.28 5.84 15.81
C LYS A 57 -1.15 6.27 16.12
N ASN A 58 -2.14 5.57 15.57
CA ASN A 58 -3.54 5.86 15.85
C ASN A 58 -3.86 5.41 17.30
N PRO A 59 -4.31 6.32 18.20
CA PRO A 59 -4.65 5.98 19.58
C PRO A 59 -5.84 5.01 19.71
N GLU A 60 -6.64 4.85 18.67
CA GLU A 60 -7.79 3.94 18.64
C GLU A 60 -7.40 2.49 18.29
N VAL A 61 -6.14 2.28 17.89
CA VAL A 61 -5.59 0.95 17.60
C VAL A 61 -4.87 0.42 18.83
N GLU A 62 -5.25 -0.78 19.26
CA GLU A 62 -4.60 -1.50 20.34
C GLU A 62 -3.37 -2.25 19.84
N PHE A 63 -3.51 -2.93 18.70
CA PHE A 63 -2.47 -3.77 18.16
C PHE A 63 -2.48 -3.77 16.63
N CYS A 64 -1.30 -3.60 16.05
CA CYS A 64 -1.06 -3.84 14.64
C CYS A 64 0.26 -4.60 14.45
N GLY A 65 0.20 -5.70 13.71
CA GLY A 65 1.35 -6.55 13.39
C GLY A 65 1.28 -7.03 11.96
N TYR A 66 2.44 -7.23 11.34
CA TYR A 66 2.54 -7.87 10.04
C TYR A 66 3.51 -9.06 10.11
N SER A 67 3.26 -10.06 9.27
CA SER A 67 4.08 -11.25 9.17
C SER A 67 4.07 -11.77 7.74
N ILE A 68 5.21 -12.23 7.26
CA ILE A 68 5.32 -13.00 6.03
C ILE A 68 5.32 -14.48 6.44
N PRO A 69 4.33 -15.29 6.02
CA PRO A 69 4.20 -16.67 6.47
C PRO A 69 5.38 -17.53 6.01
N HIS A 70 5.90 -17.26 4.80
CA HIS A 70 7.06 -17.94 4.25
C HIS A 70 7.79 -17.02 3.25
N PRO A 71 9.13 -16.90 3.28
CA PRO A 71 9.88 -15.96 2.43
C PRO A 71 9.81 -16.27 0.93
N SER A 72 9.43 -17.50 0.56
CA SER A 72 9.22 -17.87 -0.85
C SER A 72 7.82 -17.59 -1.37
N GLU A 73 6.91 -17.10 -0.52
CA GLU A 73 5.58 -16.66 -0.94
C GLU A 73 5.50 -15.13 -0.88
N ASN A 74 5.10 -14.51 -1.98
CA ASN A 74 4.88 -13.07 -2.05
C ASN A 74 3.53 -12.69 -1.43
N LYS A 75 3.36 -13.03 -0.15
CA LYS A 75 2.12 -12.78 0.61
C LYS A 75 2.49 -12.22 1.96
N MET A 76 1.88 -11.10 2.31
CA MET A 76 2.04 -10.48 3.62
C MET A 76 0.70 -10.48 4.34
N ASN A 77 0.70 -10.90 5.60
CA ASN A 77 -0.49 -10.83 6.45
C ASN A 77 -0.34 -9.67 7.44
N VAL A 78 -1.39 -8.88 7.61
CA VAL A 78 -1.50 -7.77 8.55
C VAL A 78 -2.67 -8.03 9.48
N ARG A 79 -2.44 -8.02 10.80
CA ARG A 79 -3.47 -8.15 11.83
C ARG A 79 -3.65 -6.81 12.52
N ILE A 80 -4.89 -6.35 12.63
CA ILE A 80 -5.26 -5.12 13.32
C ILE A 80 -6.30 -5.45 14.38
N GLN A 81 -6.14 -4.86 15.56
CA GLN A 81 -7.09 -4.88 16.67
C GLN A 81 -7.26 -3.45 17.19
N THR A 82 -8.50 -3.01 17.33
CA THR A 82 -8.87 -1.68 17.81
C THR A 82 -9.53 -1.78 19.19
N TYR A 83 -9.56 -0.68 19.93
CA TYR A 83 -10.25 -0.61 21.23
C TYR A 83 -11.79 -0.62 21.12
N GLY A 84 -12.34 -0.72 19.90
CA GLY A 84 -13.79 -0.81 19.66
C GLY A 84 -14.49 0.47 19.23
N ASN A 85 -13.80 1.61 19.20
CA ASN A 85 -14.37 2.88 18.72
C ASN A 85 -14.50 2.92 17.18
N ILE A 86 -13.54 2.31 16.48
CA ILE A 86 -13.48 2.22 15.02
C ILE A 86 -13.30 0.76 14.61
N THR A 87 -13.73 0.41 13.40
CA THR A 87 -13.49 -0.93 12.85
C THR A 87 -12.03 -1.09 12.42
N ALA A 88 -11.53 -2.33 12.40
CA ALA A 88 -10.19 -2.64 11.92
C ALA A 88 -9.99 -2.26 10.44
N THR A 89 -11.06 -2.31 9.63
CA THR A 89 -11.05 -1.87 8.22
C THR A 89 -10.92 -0.36 8.11
N GLU A 90 -11.63 0.42 8.94
CA GLU A 90 -11.46 1.88 8.98
C GLU A 90 -10.06 2.27 9.42
N ALA A 91 -9.52 1.64 10.46
CA ALA A 91 -8.15 1.86 10.91
C ALA A 91 -7.12 1.55 9.80
N PHE A 92 -7.38 0.51 8.99
CA PHE A 92 -6.55 0.15 7.86
C PHE A 92 -6.57 1.21 6.75
N HIS A 93 -7.75 1.69 6.37
CA HIS A 93 -7.90 2.77 5.37
C HIS A 93 -7.22 4.06 5.84
N GLN A 94 -7.50 4.50 7.06
CA GLN A 94 -6.86 5.68 7.64
C GLN A 94 -5.33 5.52 7.69
N GLY A 95 -4.83 4.33 8.00
CA GLY A 95 -3.39 4.04 7.98
C GLY A 95 -2.75 4.22 6.61
N LEU A 96 -3.44 3.79 5.55
CA LEU A 96 -2.98 3.95 4.17
C LEU A 96 -3.03 5.41 3.70
N ASP A 97 -4.10 6.14 4.01
CA ASP A 97 -4.24 7.56 3.67
C ASP A 97 -3.16 8.39 4.36
N ASN A 98 -2.94 8.18 5.67
CA ASN A 98 -1.89 8.87 6.42
C ASN A 98 -0.49 8.57 5.86
N LEU A 99 -0.23 7.33 5.43
CA LEU A 99 1.05 6.96 4.82
C LEU A 99 1.25 7.69 3.49
N LYS A 100 0.21 7.78 2.66
CA LYS A 100 0.23 8.52 1.41
C LYS A 100 0.50 10.01 1.64
N GLU A 101 -0.22 10.63 2.57
CA GLU A 101 -0.03 12.05 2.92
C GLU A 101 1.40 12.32 3.41
N MET A 102 1.95 11.43 4.24
CA MET A 102 3.34 11.53 4.69
C MET A 102 4.33 11.52 3.51
N CYS A 103 4.14 10.61 2.55
CA CYS A 103 5.00 10.55 1.36
C CYS A 103 4.92 11.84 0.54
N THR A 104 3.71 12.37 0.33
CA THR A 104 3.51 13.65 -0.39
C THR A 104 4.23 14.81 0.32
N GLN A 105 4.09 14.92 1.64
CA GLN A 105 4.74 15.98 2.41
C GLN A 105 6.28 15.89 2.34
N ILE A 106 6.84 14.68 2.36
CA ILE A 106 8.28 14.46 2.22
C ILE A 106 8.74 14.87 0.82
N GLU A 107 8.00 14.48 -0.22
CA GLU A 107 8.32 14.81 -1.61
C GLU A 107 8.29 16.31 -1.86
N GLU A 108 7.23 17.00 -1.40
CA GLU A 108 7.09 18.45 -1.51
C GLU A 108 8.23 19.18 -0.81
N THR A 109 8.50 18.83 0.45
CA THR A 109 9.58 19.44 1.24
C THR A 109 10.94 19.20 0.59
N PHE A 110 11.17 17.99 0.06
CA PHE A 110 12.41 17.64 -0.60
C PHE A 110 12.60 18.46 -1.90
N GLN A 111 11.55 18.54 -2.72
CA GLN A 111 11.57 19.32 -3.96
C GLN A 111 11.80 20.80 -3.69
N GLU A 112 11.12 21.39 -2.70
CA GLU A 112 11.34 22.79 -2.29
C GLU A 112 12.81 23.06 -1.90
N LYS A 113 13.44 22.13 -1.17
CA LYS A 113 14.84 22.27 -0.76
C LYS A 113 15.82 22.08 -1.93
N LEU A 114 15.51 21.19 -2.87
CA LEU A 114 16.27 21.05 -4.09
C LEU A 114 16.21 22.32 -4.94
N ASP A 115 15.02 22.91 -5.11
CA ASP A 115 14.82 24.13 -5.89
C ASP A 115 15.46 25.36 -5.23
N ALA A 116 15.52 25.38 -3.89
CA ALA A 116 16.22 26.43 -3.14
C ALA A 116 17.75 26.40 -3.36
N GLY A 117 18.34 25.25 -3.73
CA GLY A 117 19.76 25.12 -4.04
C GLY A 117 20.72 25.33 -2.86
N ASP A 118 20.22 25.34 -1.62
CA ASP A 118 21.01 25.55 -0.40
C ASP A 118 21.63 24.23 0.10
N PHE A 119 22.43 23.59 -0.75
CA PHE A 119 23.19 22.39 -0.41
C PHE A 119 24.61 22.43 -0.99
N SER A 120 25.59 21.96 -0.22
CA SER A 120 26.98 21.91 -0.67
C SER A 120 27.20 20.73 -1.61
N VAL A 121 27.61 20.99 -2.85
CA VAL A 121 28.10 19.96 -3.77
C VAL A 121 29.59 19.77 -3.51
N VAL A 122 29.97 18.59 -3.02
CA VAL A 122 31.38 18.19 -2.89
C VAL A 122 31.67 17.23 -4.04
N GLU A 123 32.57 17.62 -4.95
CA GLU A 123 33.04 16.71 -6.01
C GLU A 123 33.90 15.59 -5.38
N PRO A 124 33.75 14.33 -5.86
CA PRO A 124 34.49 13.19 -5.34
C PRO A 124 36.00 13.23 -5.65
#